data_AF-A0A7Y7BBR2-F1
#
_entry.id   AF-A0A7Y7BBR2-F1
#
_cell.length_a   1.000
_cell.length_b   1.000
_cell.length_c   1.000
_cell.angle_alpha   90.00
_cell.angle_beta   90.00
_cell.angle_gamma   90.00
#
_symmetry.space_group_name_H-M   'P 1'
#
loop_
_entity.id
_entity.type
_entity.pdbx_description
1 polymer ?
#
loop_
_entity_poly.entity_id
_entity_poly.type
_entity_poly.pdbx_seq_one_letter_code
_entity_poly.pdbx_strand_id
1 'polypeptide(L)'
;SAKSEAALRAQAERLLSFADADAPLADVAFSLATTRSSMEHRAVVVGEDREELLAALRALAAGSPSARVAMGEPGVGGKTGFLFSGQGSQRLGMGRELYAAYPVFAAAYDEVCAHLDAPVDVDAESLNETGCTQPA
;
A
#
# COMPACT_ATOMS: atom_id res chain seq x y z
N SER A 1 8.83 -3.22 14.04
CA SER A 1 9.36 -4.60 14.00
C SER A 1 9.90 -5.01 15.37
N ALA A 2 10.06 -6.31 15.63
CA ALA A 2 10.67 -6.86 16.84
C ALA A 2 11.33 -8.23 16.60
N LYS A 3 11.95 -8.82 17.63
CA LYS A 3 12.58 -10.15 17.59
C LYS A 3 11.64 -11.32 17.88
N SER A 4 10.37 -11.03 18.19
CA SER A 4 9.32 -12.03 18.37
C SER A 4 7.96 -11.38 18.13
N GLU A 5 6.93 -12.18 17.85
CA GLU A 5 5.56 -11.68 17.73
C GLU A 5 5.09 -10.97 19.01
N ALA A 6 5.36 -11.55 20.18
CA ALA A 6 4.99 -10.94 21.46
C ALA A 6 5.69 -9.58 21.65
N ALA A 7 6.96 -9.47 21.29
CA ALA A 7 7.69 -8.19 21.35
C ALA A 7 7.19 -7.18 20.31
N LEU A 8 6.64 -7.65 19.17
CA LEU A 8 6.01 -6.80 18.16
C LEU A 8 4.71 -6.20 18.69
N ARG A 9 3.87 -7.01 19.35
CA ARG A 9 2.65 -6.55 20.03
C ARG A 9 2.96 -5.52 21.12
N ALA A 10 3.95 -5.81 21.97
CA ALA A 10 4.42 -4.85 22.98
C ALA A 10 5.02 -3.57 22.37
N GLN A 11 5.55 -3.61 21.14
CA GLN A 11 5.96 -2.40 20.43
C GLN A 11 4.76 -1.59 19.93
N ALA A 12 3.69 -2.25 19.48
CA ALA A 12 2.46 -1.57 19.08
C ALA A 12 1.81 -0.84 20.28
N GLU A 13 1.76 -1.47 21.45
CA GLU A 13 1.28 -0.85 22.69
C GLU A 13 2.08 0.40 23.08
N ARG A 14 3.42 0.32 23.02
CA ARG A 14 4.30 1.47 23.29
C ARG A 14 4.15 2.58 22.25
N LEU A 15 3.86 2.22 21.00
CA LEU A 15 3.63 3.21 19.95
C LEU A 15 2.27 3.89 20.12
N LEU A 16 1.24 3.16 20.55
CA LEU A 16 -0.09 3.72 20.86
C LEU A 16 0.00 4.81 21.92
N SER A 17 0.68 4.54 23.04
CA SER A 17 0.81 5.52 24.12
C SER A 17 1.55 6.78 23.69
N PHE A 18 2.49 6.68 22.74
CA PHE A 18 3.17 7.83 22.16
C PHE A 18 2.32 8.56 21.11
N ALA A 19 1.63 7.81 20.25
CA ALA A 19 0.82 8.36 19.17
C ALA A 19 -0.43 9.10 19.70
N ASP A 20 -0.99 8.67 20.83
CA ASP A 20 -2.10 9.36 21.50
C ASP A 20 -1.72 10.75 22.05
N ALA A 21 -0.42 11.08 22.14
CA ALA A 21 0.08 12.36 22.67
C ALA A 21 0.15 13.51 21.63
N ASP A 22 -0.74 13.52 20.62
CA ASP A 22 -0.82 14.51 19.53
C ASP A 22 0.44 14.69 18.66
N ALA A 23 1.40 13.75 18.71
CA ALA A 23 2.56 13.77 17.82
C ALA A 23 2.15 13.73 16.33
N PRO A 24 2.78 14.52 15.44
CA PRO A 24 2.49 14.46 14.00
C PRO A 24 2.75 13.06 13.43
N LEU A 25 1.71 12.39 12.94
CA LEU A 25 1.80 10.98 12.53
C LEU A 25 2.75 10.75 11.36
N ALA A 26 2.89 11.74 10.46
CA ALA A 26 3.85 11.71 9.38
C ALA A 26 5.30 11.62 9.90
N ASP A 27 5.63 12.41 10.93
CA ASP A 27 6.97 12.39 11.54
C ASP A 27 7.24 11.07 12.28
N VAL A 28 6.21 10.51 12.91
CA VAL A 28 6.28 9.18 13.53
C VAL A 28 6.54 8.11 12.47
N ALA A 29 5.76 8.10 11.40
CA ALA A 29 5.92 7.14 10.30
C ALA A 29 7.30 7.27 9.64
N PHE A 30 7.74 8.50 9.34
CA PHE A 30 9.06 8.77 8.77
C PHE A 30 10.17 8.26 9.69
N SER A 31 10.08 8.57 10.99
CA SER A 31 11.08 8.14 11.99
C SER A 31 11.16 6.62 12.10
N LEU A 32 10.01 5.94 12.12
CA LEU A 32 9.94 4.48 12.16
C LEU A 32 10.54 3.83 10.90
N ALA A 33 10.29 4.42 9.74
CA ALA A 33 10.74 3.89 8.46
C ALA A 33 12.24 4.10 8.21
N THR A 34 12.81 5.22 8.67
CA THR A 34 14.16 5.65 8.27
C THR A 34 15.21 5.55 9.36
N THR A 35 14.83 5.59 10.63
CA THR A 35 15.79 5.68 11.75
C THR A 35 15.86 4.43 12.63
N ARG A 36 14.89 3.51 12.51
CA ARG A 36 14.79 2.33 13.38
C ARG A 36 15.30 1.09 12.66
N SER A 37 16.01 0.23 13.39
CA SER A 37 16.46 -1.05 12.87
C SER A 37 15.27 -1.95 12.54
N SER A 38 15.28 -2.52 11.34
CA SER A 38 14.27 -3.48 10.90
C SER A 38 14.62 -4.89 11.38
N MET A 39 13.80 -5.42 12.29
CA MET A 39 13.94 -6.76 12.87
C MET A 39 13.08 -7.80 12.12
N GLU A 40 13.13 -9.07 12.54
CA GLU A 40 12.51 -10.21 11.84
C GLU A 40 10.98 -10.14 11.84
N HIS A 41 10.32 -9.95 12.99
CA HIS A 41 8.87 -9.82 13.00
C HIS A 41 8.47 -8.38 12.66
N ARG A 42 7.85 -8.17 11.50
CA ARG A 42 7.49 -6.85 10.99
C ARG A 42 5.98 -6.69 10.91
N ALA A 43 5.54 -5.46 11.17
CA ALA A 43 4.19 -5.02 10.88
C ALA A 43 4.26 -3.64 10.24
N VAL A 44 3.39 -3.40 9.27
CA VAL A 44 3.09 -2.09 8.70
C VAL A 44 1.62 -1.81 8.95
N VAL A 45 1.34 -0.61 9.46
CA VAL A 45 -0.01 -0.11 9.69
C VAL A 45 -0.29 1.00 8.68
N VAL A 46 -1.42 0.92 7.99
CA VAL A 46 -1.85 1.91 6.99
C VAL A 46 -3.19 2.52 7.38
N GLY A 47 -3.38 3.80 7.10
CA GLY A 47 -4.60 4.53 7.41
C GLY A 47 -4.53 5.95 6.84
N GLU A 48 -5.69 6.53 6.57
CA GLU A 48 -5.82 7.87 6.00
C GLU A 48 -5.81 8.95 7.09
N ASP A 49 -6.23 8.58 8.30
CA ASP A 49 -6.29 9.49 9.44
C ASP A 49 -5.77 8.84 10.74
N ARG A 50 -5.75 9.66 11.80
CA ARG A 50 -5.29 9.26 13.14
C ARG A 50 -6.16 8.15 13.74
N GLU A 51 -7.47 8.23 13.59
CA GLU A 51 -8.39 7.28 14.19
C GLU A 51 -8.16 5.88 13.60
N GLU A 52 -8.04 5.79 12.28
CA GLU A 52 -7.75 4.54 11.58
C GLU A 52 -6.41 3.94 12.00
N LEU A 53 -5.37 4.76 12.09
CA LEU A 53 -4.03 4.33 12.49
C LEU A 53 -4.01 3.82 13.94
N LEU A 54 -4.67 4.52 14.86
CA LEU A 54 -4.76 4.10 16.25
C LEU A 54 -5.61 2.84 16.40
N ALA A 55 -6.73 2.71 15.69
CA ALA A 55 -7.55 1.51 15.69
C ALA A 55 -6.76 0.29 15.19
N ALA A 56 -6.02 0.44 14.10
CA ALA A 56 -5.19 -0.63 13.54
C ALA A 56 -4.00 -0.99 14.45
N LEU A 57 -3.37 0.00 15.12
CA LEU A 57 -2.35 -0.26 16.12
C LEU A 57 -2.91 -1.00 17.35
N ARG A 58 -4.14 -0.69 17.80
CA ARG A 58 -4.82 -1.44 18.88
C ARG A 58 -5.09 -2.88 18.46
N ALA A 59 -5.53 -3.09 17.23
CA ALA A 59 -5.71 -4.45 16.68
C ALA A 59 -4.38 -5.22 16.67
N LEU A 60 -3.29 -4.59 16.22
CA LEU A 60 -1.95 -5.19 16.23
C LEU A 60 -1.49 -5.53 17.65
N ALA A 61 -1.65 -4.61 18.61
CA ALA A 61 -1.32 -4.85 20.02
C ALA A 61 -2.10 -6.04 20.59
N ALA A 62 -3.40 -6.12 20.32
CA ALA A 62 -4.26 -7.22 20.75
C ALA A 62 -4.02 -8.54 19.99
N GLY A 63 -3.23 -8.53 18.91
CA GLY A 63 -3.07 -9.68 18.03
C GLY A 63 -4.35 -10.04 17.25
N SER A 64 -5.22 -9.05 17.01
CA SER A 64 -6.47 -9.22 16.28
C SER A 64 -6.27 -8.93 14.78
N PRO A 65 -6.98 -9.64 13.88
CA PRO A 65 -6.92 -9.36 12.45
C PRO A 65 -7.37 -7.93 12.11
N SER A 66 -6.73 -7.32 11.12
CA SER A 66 -7.13 -6.03 10.55
C SER A 66 -6.69 -5.93 9.10
N ALA A 67 -7.57 -5.45 8.23
CA ALA A 67 -7.25 -5.18 6.82
C ALA A 67 -6.18 -4.08 6.65
N ARG A 68 -5.95 -3.29 7.70
CA ARG A 68 -4.99 -2.17 7.75
C ARG A 68 -3.64 -2.56 8.32
N VAL A 69 -3.45 -3.84 8.68
CA VAL A 69 -2.20 -4.34 9.27
C VAL A 69 -1.65 -5.44 8.39
N ALA A 70 -0.49 -5.17 7.78
CA ALA A 70 0.29 -6.18 7.09
C ALA A 70 1.40 -6.68 8.02
N MET A 71 1.43 -7.98 8.31
CA MET A 71 2.48 -8.61 9.12
C MET A 71 3.29 -9.58 8.27
N GLY A 72 4.56 -9.77 8.64
CA GLY A 72 5.38 -10.79 8.02
C GLY A 72 6.79 -10.83 8.58
N GLU A 73 7.51 -11.87 8.16
CA GLU A 73 8.94 -12.03 8.38
C GLU A 73 9.67 -11.83 7.05
N PRO A 74 10.88 -11.25 7.04
CA PRO A 74 11.65 -11.11 5.83
C PRO A 74 11.96 -12.51 5.28
N GLY A 75 11.55 -12.77 4.04
CA GLY A 75 11.96 -13.97 3.32
C GLY A 75 13.46 -13.98 3.04
N VAL A 76 13.95 -15.12 2.53
CA VAL A 76 15.31 -15.21 2.00
C VAL A 76 15.45 -14.19 0.87
N GLY A 77 16.45 -13.32 0.97
CA GLY A 77 16.68 -12.28 -0.04
C GLY A 77 16.74 -12.85 -1.45
N GLY A 78 16.27 -12.08 -2.43
CA GLY A 78 16.17 -12.54 -3.82
C GLY A 78 15.89 -11.40 -4.78
N LYS A 79 15.85 -11.73 -6.08
CA LYS A 79 15.44 -10.77 -7.11
C LYS A 79 13.92 -10.60 -7.09
N THR A 80 13.45 -9.38 -7.28
CA THR A 80 12.02 -9.10 -7.49
C THR A 80 11.66 -9.31 -8.95
N GLY A 81 10.61 -10.10 -9.21
CA GLY A 81 9.99 -10.23 -10.53
C GLY A 81 8.68 -9.44 -10.58
N PHE A 82 8.44 -8.76 -11.70
CA PHE A 82 7.14 -8.13 -11.99
C PHE A 82 6.32 -9.06 -12.87
N LEU A 83 5.13 -9.45 -12.39
CA LEU A 83 4.19 -10.26 -13.16
C LEU A 83 3.11 -9.35 -13.73
N PHE A 84 3.03 -9.30 -15.06
CA PHE A 84 1.98 -8.60 -15.78
C PHE A 84 0.88 -9.60 -16.12
N SER A 85 -0.28 -9.47 -15.47
CA SER A 85 -1.45 -10.30 -15.77
C SER A 85 -2.01 -9.97 -17.14
N GLY A 86 -2.60 -10.95 -17.81
CA GLY A 86 -3.38 -10.73 -19.03
C GLY A 86 -4.72 -10.04 -18.76
N GLN A 87 -5.61 -10.14 -19.75
CA GLN A 87 -6.98 -9.63 -19.70
C GLN A 87 -7.80 -10.27 -18.56
N GLY A 88 -8.72 -9.51 -17.96
CA GLY A 88 -9.69 -9.97 -16.96
C GLY A 88 -9.54 -9.33 -15.57
N SER A 89 -8.50 -8.51 -15.37
CA SER A 89 -8.28 -7.79 -14.11
C SER A 89 -8.75 -6.33 -14.14
N GLN A 90 -9.12 -5.82 -15.32
CA GLN A 90 -9.57 -4.45 -15.52
C GLN A 90 -10.90 -4.18 -14.81
N ARG A 91 -11.05 -2.95 -14.31
CA ARG A 91 -12.29 -2.42 -13.72
C ARG A 91 -12.49 -0.99 -14.22
N LEU A 92 -13.75 -0.58 -14.35
CA LEU A 92 -14.06 0.78 -14.79
C LEU A 92 -13.43 1.80 -13.83
N GLY A 93 -12.75 2.79 -14.39
CA GLY A 93 -12.05 3.83 -13.62
C GLY A 93 -10.76 3.38 -12.93
N MET A 94 -10.24 2.17 -13.22
CA MET A 94 -8.93 1.74 -12.75
C MET A 94 -7.86 2.78 -13.07
N GLY A 95 -7.01 3.10 -12.09
CA GLY A 95 -5.92 4.05 -12.25
C GLY A 95 -6.31 5.53 -12.11
N ARG A 96 -7.60 5.91 -12.15
CA ARG A 96 -8.02 7.33 -12.04
C ARG A 96 -7.59 7.99 -10.73
N GLU A 97 -7.79 7.31 -9.60
CA GLU A 97 -7.36 7.82 -8.30
C GLU A 97 -5.83 7.87 -8.20
N LEU A 98 -5.13 6.91 -8.78
CA LEU A 98 -3.66 6.90 -8.83
C LEU A 98 -3.12 8.05 -9.68
N TYR A 99 -3.75 8.33 -10.81
CA TYR A 99 -3.44 9.46 -11.68
C TYR A 99 -3.61 10.79 -10.93
N ALA A 100 -4.71 10.96 -10.20
CA ALA A 100 -4.97 12.17 -9.43
C ALA A 100 -4.01 12.34 -8.24
N ALA A 101 -3.63 11.24 -7.56
CA ALA A 101 -2.84 11.30 -6.33
C ALA A 101 -1.31 11.29 -6.56
N TYR A 102 -0.83 10.64 -7.62
CA TYR A 102 0.60 10.35 -7.80
C TYR A 102 1.13 10.88 -9.14
N PRO A 103 1.88 12.00 -9.14
CA PRO A 103 2.43 12.60 -10.37
C PRO A 103 3.28 11.66 -11.22
N VAL A 104 4.01 10.72 -10.59
CA VAL A 104 4.82 9.72 -11.31
C VAL A 104 3.94 8.73 -12.08
N PHE A 105 2.79 8.34 -11.53
CA PHE A 105 1.83 7.48 -12.23
C PHE A 105 1.20 8.25 -13.40
N ALA A 106 0.79 9.50 -13.17
CA ALA A 106 0.20 10.34 -14.21
C ALA A 106 1.15 10.53 -15.40
N ALA A 107 2.41 10.89 -15.14
CA ALA A 107 3.41 11.07 -16.19
C ALA A 107 3.64 9.79 -17.01
N ALA A 108 3.77 8.63 -16.34
CA ALA A 108 3.95 7.36 -17.04
C ALA A 108 2.71 6.96 -17.84
N TYR A 109 1.50 7.22 -17.32
CA TYR A 109 0.25 6.96 -18.03
C TYR A 109 0.13 7.84 -19.28
N ASP A 110 0.40 9.14 -19.17
CA ASP A 110 0.34 10.09 -20.29
C ASP A 110 1.36 9.73 -21.38
N GLU A 111 2.58 9.35 -21.00
CA GLU A 111 3.62 8.88 -21.94
C GLU A 111 3.15 7.65 -22.73
N VAL A 112 2.58 6.65 -22.06
CA VAL A 112 2.06 5.45 -22.73
C VAL A 112 0.89 5.81 -23.65
N CYS A 113 -0.06 6.64 -23.19
CA CYS A 113 -1.21 7.04 -23.99
C CYS A 113 -0.81 7.82 -25.25
N ALA A 114 0.25 8.63 -25.19
CA ALA A 114 0.78 9.34 -26.35
C ALA A 114 1.30 8.41 -27.47
N HIS A 115 1.58 7.14 -27.15
CA HIS A 115 2.03 6.13 -28.09
C HIS A 115 0.93 5.17 -28.57
N LEU A 116 -0.26 5.24 -27.99
CA LEU A 116 -1.38 4.37 -28.33
C LEU A 116 -2.38 5.10 -29.24
N ASP A 117 -2.69 4.49 -30.38
CA ASP A 117 -3.72 4.99 -31.32
C ASP A 117 -5.16 4.64 -30.88
N ALA A 118 -5.33 3.93 -29.77
CA ALA A 118 -6.61 3.42 -29.25
C ALA A 118 -7.21 4.32 -28.16
N PRO A 119 -8.55 4.41 -28.04
CA PRO A 119 -9.19 5.15 -26.97
C PRO A 119 -8.89 4.49 -25.61
N VAL A 120 -8.33 5.28 -24.70
CA VAL A 120 -7.95 4.84 -23.33
C VAL A 120 -9.02 5.12 -22.29
N ASP A 121 -10.02 5.93 -22.62
CA ASP A 121 -11.19 6.23 -21.79
C ASP A 121 -12.44 5.65 -22.48
N VAL A 122 -12.77 4.42 -22.11
CA VAL A 122 -13.86 3.64 -22.69
C VAL A 122 -14.96 3.41 -21.66
N ASP A 123 -16.19 3.24 -22.13
CA ASP A 123 -17.30 2.93 -21.25
C ASP A 123 -17.25 1.47 -20.73
N ALA A 124 -18.20 1.13 -19.86
CA ALA A 124 -18.26 -0.19 -19.25
C ALA A 124 -18.50 -1.33 -20.26
N GLU A 125 -19.12 -1.04 -21.40
CA GLU A 125 -19.43 -2.02 -22.43
C GLU A 125 -18.17 -2.35 -23.23
N SER A 126 -17.44 -1.33 -23.68
CA SER A 126 -16.20 -1.47 -24.45
C SER A 126 -14.99 -1.86 -23.60
N LEU A 127 -15.03 -1.69 -22.26
CA LEU A 127 -13.93 -2.03 -21.36
C LEU A 127 -13.49 -3.50 -21.44
N ASN A 128 -14.34 -4.42 -21.87
CA ASN A 128 -13.99 -5.85 -21.95
C ASN A 128 -13.56 -6.29 -23.36
N GLU A 129 -13.58 -5.38 -24.33
CA GLU A 129 -13.15 -5.69 -25.69
C GLU A 129 -11.62 -5.81 -25.76
N THR A 130 -11.14 -6.79 -26.52
CA THR A 130 -9.69 -7.04 -26.68
C THR A 130 -8.95 -5.82 -27.23
N GLY A 131 -9.58 -5.07 -28.15
CA GLY A 131 -9.00 -3.85 -28.71
C GLY A 131 -8.78 -2.72 -27.69
N CYS A 132 -9.49 -2.75 -26.56
CA CYS A 132 -9.39 -1.77 -25.49
C CYS A 132 -8.53 -2.27 -24.30
N THR A 133 -8.51 -3.58 -24.07
CA THR A 133 -7.82 -4.21 -22.92
C THR A 133 -6.40 -4.68 -23.23
N GLN A 134 -6.10 -4.92 -24.50
CA GLN A 134 -4.79 -5.35 -24.97
C GLN A 134 -4.31 -4.47 -26.13
N PRO A 135 -4.17 -3.15 -25.93
CA PRO A 135 -3.52 -2.32 -26.94
C PRO A 135 -2.08 -2.82 -27.13
N ALA A 136 -1.77 -3.21 -28.37
CA ALA A 136 -0.50 -3.75 -28.82
C ALA A 136 0.40 -2.67 -29.42
#